data_AF-A0A969NTB1-F1
#
_entry.id   AF-A0A969NTB1-F1
#
_cell.length_a   1.000
_cell.length_b   1.000
_cell.length_c   1.000
_cell.angle_alpha   90.00
_cell.angle_beta   90.00
_cell.angle_gamma   90.00
#
_symmetry.space_group_name_H-M   'P 1'
#
loop_
_entity.id
_entity.type
_entity.pdbx_description
1 polymer ?
#
loop_
_entity_poly.entity_id
_entity_poly.type
_entity_poly.pdbx_seq_one_letter_code
_entity_poly.pdbx_strand_id
1 'polypeptide(L)'
;MLHIEALQSRVRNSELGQEWINDPLLNRDIWSVEELGYTEEESKITGIRNIYFAKFSLSWLRLLAKLTAKATVRERSSLSLVYIRVSYLKQLDDFLMLRGYTQPQALTDSFLKEFIAQKATQNRQATIAYVTKLWAEEEWLNLFYIPQIYKRKTPKIEIIPEEILHQIYEKFDLFPPTLERLFRLQLVLGCRIREVLTMPRRCMKKESSKWFLRRWIAKQKHWRFDQIHPSVAELVIEQQRFLDVQFGSDSEFDKLFCKIFPLPPKKRFQAEFVYTPEFISNALVTS
;
A
#
# COMPACT_ATOMS: atom_id res chain seq x y z
N MET A 1 -35.38 12.63 -9.40
CA MET A 1 -34.72 11.64 -8.52
C MET A 1 -33.84 10.74 -9.38
N LEU A 2 -32.53 10.61 -9.09
CA LEU A 2 -31.79 9.46 -9.62
C LEU A 2 -32.06 8.36 -8.61
N HIS A 3 -33.12 7.59 -8.85
CA HIS A 3 -33.31 6.35 -8.12
C HIS A 3 -32.06 5.48 -8.32
N ILE A 4 -31.71 4.68 -7.31
CA ILE A 4 -30.61 3.71 -7.41
C ILE A 4 -30.74 2.86 -8.68
N GLU A 5 -31.96 2.58 -9.12
CA GLU A 5 -32.32 1.89 -10.36
C GLU A 5 -31.86 2.64 -11.62
N ALA A 6 -32.01 3.97 -11.66
CA ALA A 6 -31.55 4.77 -12.78
C ALA A 6 -30.01 4.83 -12.86
N LEU A 7 -29.33 4.87 -11.71
CA LEU A 7 -27.87 4.71 -11.67
C LEU A 7 -27.46 3.30 -12.13
N GLN A 8 -28.11 2.26 -11.64
CA GLN A 8 -27.87 0.89 -12.07
C GLN A 8 -28.07 0.74 -13.57
N SER A 9 -29.13 1.32 -14.14
CA SER A 9 -29.37 1.33 -15.59
C SER A 9 -28.23 1.97 -16.37
N ARG A 10 -27.70 3.11 -15.91
CA ARG A 10 -26.53 3.76 -16.54
C ARG A 10 -25.30 2.88 -16.47
N VAL A 11 -25.04 2.29 -15.31
CA VAL A 11 -23.96 1.31 -15.14
C VAL A 11 -24.13 0.15 -16.13
N ARG A 12 -25.33 -0.43 -16.29
CA ARG A 12 -25.58 -1.51 -17.26
C ARG A 12 -25.23 -1.13 -18.71
N ASN A 13 -25.30 0.16 -19.03
CA ASN A 13 -25.09 0.67 -20.39
C ASN A 13 -23.65 1.14 -20.63
N SER A 14 -22.85 1.35 -19.58
CA SER A 14 -21.43 1.72 -19.67
C SER A 14 -20.54 0.52 -20.05
N GLU A 15 -19.38 0.77 -20.67
CA GLU A 15 -18.42 -0.27 -21.06
C GLU A 15 -18.01 -1.12 -19.85
N LEU A 16 -17.54 -0.46 -18.78
CA LEU A 16 -17.09 -1.16 -17.58
C LEU A 16 -18.23 -1.82 -16.82
N GLY A 17 -19.41 -1.20 -16.82
CA GLY A 17 -20.55 -1.77 -16.12
C GLY A 17 -21.11 -3.01 -16.83
N GLN A 18 -21.05 -3.10 -18.17
CA GLN A 18 -21.37 -4.35 -18.89
C GLN A 18 -20.41 -5.48 -18.51
N GLU A 19 -19.12 -5.18 -18.35
CA GLU A 19 -18.10 -6.15 -17.94
C GLU A 19 -18.38 -6.70 -16.52
N TRP A 20 -18.84 -5.85 -15.60
CA TRP A 20 -18.93 -6.19 -14.17
C TRP A 20 -20.32 -6.44 -13.63
N ILE A 21 -21.38 -6.27 -14.42
CA ILE A 21 -22.74 -6.33 -13.87
C ILE A 21 -23.09 -7.68 -13.24
N ASN A 22 -22.50 -8.75 -13.76
CA ASN A 22 -22.68 -10.11 -13.26
C ASN A 22 -21.60 -10.51 -12.24
N ASP A 23 -20.72 -9.59 -11.85
CA ASP A 23 -19.67 -9.86 -10.88
C ASP A 23 -20.28 -10.04 -9.48
N PRO A 24 -20.12 -11.23 -8.86
CA PRO A 24 -20.70 -11.52 -7.56
C PRO A 24 -20.15 -10.61 -6.45
N LEU A 25 -18.97 -10.02 -6.62
CA LEU A 25 -18.40 -9.09 -5.64
C LEU A 25 -19.25 -7.82 -5.50
N LEU A 26 -19.88 -7.32 -6.57
CA LEU A 26 -20.70 -6.11 -6.47
C LEU A 26 -21.87 -6.25 -5.49
N ASN A 27 -22.35 -7.49 -5.28
CA ASN A 27 -23.41 -7.83 -4.34
C ASN A 27 -22.93 -7.97 -2.88
N ARG A 28 -21.62 -7.97 -2.64
CA ARG A 28 -21.02 -8.10 -1.30
C ARG A 28 -20.47 -6.77 -0.81
N ASP A 29 -20.49 -6.55 0.50
CA ASP A 29 -19.97 -5.33 1.13
C ASP A 29 -18.56 -5.49 1.72
N ILE A 30 -17.98 -6.68 1.63
CA ILE A 30 -16.62 -6.99 2.06
C ILE A 30 -15.98 -7.79 0.95
N TRP A 31 -14.87 -7.28 0.41
CA TRP A 31 -14.08 -7.95 -0.62
C TRP A 31 -12.74 -8.33 -0.03
N SER A 32 -12.37 -9.61 -0.12
CA SER A 32 -10.97 -9.99 0.14
C SER A 32 -10.09 -9.44 -0.97
N VAL A 33 -8.85 -9.11 -0.65
CA VAL A 33 -7.92 -8.59 -1.66
C VAL A 33 -7.47 -9.65 -2.66
N GLU A 34 -7.56 -10.93 -2.30
CA GLU A 34 -7.30 -12.08 -3.17
C GLU A 34 -8.39 -12.22 -4.25
N GLU A 35 -9.66 -12.02 -3.90
CA GLU A 35 -10.78 -11.95 -4.87
C GLU A 35 -10.62 -10.78 -5.87
N LEU A 36 -9.82 -9.77 -5.52
CA LEU A 36 -9.46 -8.65 -6.40
C LEU A 36 -8.20 -8.93 -7.23
N GLY A 37 -7.60 -10.11 -7.11
CA GLY A 37 -6.40 -10.51 -7.85
C GLY A 37 -5.07 -10.00 -7.28
N TYR A 38 -5.07 -9.47 -6.04
CA TYR A 38 -3.82 -9.19 -5.32
C TYR A 38 -3.29 -10.46 -4.64
N THR A 39 -1.98 -10.54 -4.47
CA THR A 39 -1.37 -11.70 -3.80
C THR A 39 -1.48 -11.58 -2.27
N GLU A 40 -1.45 -12.73 -1.59
CA GLU A 40 -1.37 -12.77 -0.12
C GLU A 40 -0.15 -11.99 0.40
N GLU A 41 0.97 -12.00 -0.34
CA GLU A 41 2.17 -11.21 -0.03
C GLU A 41 1.89 -9.70 -0.08
N GLU A 42 1.19 -9.21 -1.10
CA GLU A 42 0.80 -7.80 -1.18
C GLU A 42 -0.13 -7.40 -0.01
N SER A 43 -1.04 -8.29 0.39
CA SER A 43 -1.89 -8.13 1.56
C SER A 43 -1.06 -8.01 2.85
N LYS A 44 -0.15 -8.96 3.08
CA LYS A 44 0.73 -8.98 4.27
C LYS A 44 1.62 -7.75 4.35
N ILE A 45 2.24 -7.33 3.25
CA ILE A 45 3.10 -6.12 3.23
C ILE A 45 2.28 -4.87 3.58
N THR A 46 1.10 -4.71 2.98
CA THR A 46 0.26 -3.52 3.21
C THR A 46 -0.45 -3.54 4.56
N GLY A 47 -0.67 -4.72 5.14
CA GLY A 47 -1.57 -4.93 6.26
C GLY A 47 -3.06 -4.85 5.87
N ILE A 48 -3.39 -4.82 4.58
CA ILE A 48 -4.77 -4.69 4.09
C ILE A 48 -5.25 -6.06 3.62
N ARG A 49 -6.19 -6.65 4.35
CA ARG A 49 -6.78 -7.97 4.02
C ARG A 49 -8.09 -7.87 3.24
N ASN A 50 -8.88 -6.85 3.55
CA ASN A 50 -10.21 -6.66 2.98
C ASN A 50 -10.45 -5.18 2.63
N ILE A 51 -11.31 -4.96 1.64
CA ILE A 51 -11.91 -3.66 1.33
C ILE A 51 -13.38 -3.69 1.82
N TYR A 52 -13.78 -2.67 2.58
CA TYR A 52 -15.07 -2.62 3.26
C TYR A 52 -15.98 -1.52 2.68
N PHE A 53 -17.21 -1.89 2.34
CA PHE A 53 -18.26 -1.02 1.81
C PHE A 53 -19.50 -0.94 2.70
N ALA A 54 -19.59 -1.79 3.73
CA ALA A 54 -20.76 -1.86 4.62
C ALA A 54 -21.07 -0.56 5.37
N LYS A 55 -20.06 0.31 5.53
CA LYS A 55 -20.20 1.56 6.30
C LYS A 55 -20.75 2.74 5.50
N PHE A 56 -20.96 2.62 4.19
CA PHE A 56 -21.53 3.71 3.39
C PHE A 56 -23.03 3.87 3.70
N SER A 57 -23.44 5.11 3.94
CA SER A 57 -24.84 5.46 4.22
C SER A 57 -25.63 5.67 2.92
N LEU A 58 -24.99 6.28 1.93
CA LEU A 58 -25.59 6.56 0.62
C LEU A 58 -25.41 5.35 -0.31
N SER A 59 -26.51 4.68 -0.61
CA SER A 59 -26.52 3.46 -1.43
C SER A 59 -25.91 3.66 -2.83
N TRP A 60 -26.15 4.83 -3.44
CA TRP A 60 -25.59 5.19 -4.75
C TRP A 60 -24.07 5.39 -4.69
N LEU A 61 -23.56 6.04 -3.63
CA LEU A 61 -22.13 6.28 -3.48
C LEU A 61 -21.39 5.00 -3.11
N ARG A 62 -22.03 4.10 -2.34
CA ARG A 62 -21.52 2.74 -2.11
C ARG A 62 -21.31 1.99 -3.42
N LEU A 63 -22.30 2.02 -4.33
CA LEU A 63 -22.18 1.39 -5.64
C LEU A 63 -21.04 2.01 -6.46
N LEU A 64 -20.97 3.33 -6.56
CA LEU A 64 -19.88 4.02 -7.26
C LEU A 64 -18.50 3.73 -6.65
N ALA A 65 -18.41 3.60 -5.32
CA ALA A 65 -17.17 3.22 -4.65
C ALA A 65 -16.73 1.80 -5.02
N LYS A 66 -17.65 0.85 -5.10
CA LYS A 66 -17.38 -0.53 -5.55
C LYS A 66 -16.86 -0.53 -7.00
N LEU A 67 -17.55 0.15 -7.91
CA LEU A 67 -17.14 0.27 -9.31
C LEU A 67 -15.79 0.96 -9.47
N THR A 68 -15.54 2.02 -8.69
CA THR A 68 -14.26 2.73 -8.65
C THR A 68 -13.12 1.82 -8.18
N ALA A 69 -13.36 0.99 -7.16
CA ALA A 69 -12.38 0.02 -6.68
C ALA A 69 -12.04 -1.00 -7.79
N LYS A 70 -13.05 -1.54 -8.48
CA LYS A 70 -12.85 -2.44 -9.64
C LYS A 70 -12.05 -1.78 -10.78
N ALA A 71 -12.40 -0.55 -11.15
CA ALA A 71 -11.65 0.21 -12.17
C ALA A 71 -10.18 0.42 -11.77
N THR A 72 -9.95 0.78 -10.51
CA THR A 72 -8.59 0.95 -9.97
C THR A 72 -7.79 -0.35 -10.05
N VAL A 73 -8.42 -1.50 -9.77
CA VAL A 73 -7.80 -2.82 -9.87
C VAL A 73 -7.48 -3.19 -11.33
N ARG A 74 -8.42 -2.95 -12.27
CA ARG A 74 -8.22 -3.17 -13.72
C ARG A 74 -7.00 -2.40 -14.25
N GLU A 75 -6.78 -1.17 -13.77
CA GLU A 75 -5.60 -0.35 -14.06
C GLU A 75 -4.29 -0.90 -13.46
N ARG A 76 -4.32 -2.06 -12.79
CA ARG A 76 -3.17 -2.69 -12.10
C ARG A 76 -2.55 -1.79 -11.02
N SER A 77 -3.36 -0.92 -10.42
CA SER A 77 -2.93 -0.04 -9.34
C SER A 77 -2.54 -0.82 -8.08
N SER A 78 -1.82 -0.17 -7.17
CA SER A 78 -1.46 -0.79 -5.88
C SER A 78 -2.67 -0.95 -4.97
N LEU A 79 -2.65 -1.99 -4.13
CA LEU A 79 -3.68 -2.23 -3.12
C LEU A 79 -3.89 -1.03 -2.18
N SER A 80 -2.80 -0.34 -1.80
CA SER A 80 -2.89 0.88 -1.00
C SER A 80 -3.68 1.99 -1.71
N LEU A 81 -3.57 2.13 -3.04
CA LEU A 81 -4.32 3.15 -3.78
C LEU A 81 -5.82 2.81 -3.83
N VAL A 82 -6.18 1.54 -4.05
CA VAL A 82 -7.58 1.08 -3.98
C VAL A 82 -8.17 1.43 -2.60
N TYR A 83 -7.48 1.04 -1.54
CA TYR A 83 -7.91 1.31 -0.17
C TYR A 83 -8.05 2.81 0.12
N ILE A 84 -7.07 3.62 -0.29
CA ILE A 84 -7.10 5.08 -0.13
C ILE A 84 -8.31 5.69 -0.85
N ARG A 85 -8.57 5.29 -2.10
CA ARG A 85 -9.71 5.80 -2.88
C ARG A 85 -11.04 5.47 -2.20
N VAL A 86 -11.23 4.22 -1.78
CA VAL A 86 -12.45 3.80 -1.06
C VAL A 86 -12.60 4.54 0.27
N SER A 87 -11.50 4.69 1.03
CA SER A 87 -11.50 5.44 2.29
C SER A 87 -11.93 6.90 2.10
N TYR A 88 -11.45 7.58 1.05
CA TYR A 88 -11.85 8.97 0.81
C TYR A 88 -13.29 9.10 0.28
N LEU A 89 -13.77 8.14 -0.51
CA LEU A 89 -15.18 8.08 -0.88
C LEU A 89 -16.08 7.84 0.32
N LYS A 90 -15.62 7.04 1.29
CA LYS A 90 -16.36 6.86 2.56
C LYS A 90 -16.37 8.15 3.40
N GLN A 91 -15.27 8.90 3.41
CA GLN A 91 -15.25 10.22 4.05
C GLN A 91 -16.16 11.23 3.33
N LEU A 92 -16.27 11.14 2.00
CA LEU A 92 -17.22 11.94 1.23
C LEU A 92 -18.67 11.56 1.59
N ASP A 93 -18.98 10.27 1.72
CA ASP A 93 -20.28 9.77 2.20
C ASP A 93 -20.65 10.37 3.56
N ASP A 94 -19.73 10.31 4.54
CA ASP A 94 -19.93 10.91 5.86
C ASP A 94 -20.16 12.43 5.80
N PHE A 95 -19.38 13.12 4.96
CA PHE A 95 -19.52 14.56 4.76
C PHE A 95 -20.88 14.93 4.15
N LEU A 96 -21.33 14.19 3.13
CA LEU A 96 -22.62 14.43 2.48
C LEU A 96 -23.78 14.20 3.45
N MET A 97 -23.73 13.11 4.21
CA MET A 97 -24.74 12.81 5.24
C MET A 97 -24.81 13.91 6.29
N LEU A 98 -23.66 14.40 6.79
CA LEU A 98 -23.61 15.49 7.76
C LEU A 98 -24.24 16.80 7.22
N ARG A 99 -24.14 17.03 5.92
CA ARG A 99 -24.72 18.20 5.24
C ARG A 99 -26.18 17.98 4.78
N GLY A 100 -26.78 16.82 5.06
CA GLY A 100 -28.13 16.47 4.63
C GLY A 100 -28.25 16.12 3.14
N TYR A 101 -27.14 15.85 2.46
CA TYR A 101 -27.11 15.50 1.04
C TYR A 101 -27.35 14.00 0.85
N THR A 102 -28.50 13.67 0.28
CA THR A 102 -28.87 12.27 -0.03
C THR A 102 -28.86 11.96 -1.52
N GLN A 103 -28.89 12.98 -2.39
CA GLN A 103 -29.06 12.82 -3.83
C GLN A 103 -27.79 13.17 -4.61
N PRO A 104 -27.43 12.38 -5.65
CA PRO A 104 -26.21 12.60 -6.42
C PRO A 104 -26.27 13.88 -7.28
N GLN A 105 -27.45 14.30 -7.76
CA GLN A 105 -27.58 15.52 -8.57
C GLN A 105 -27.26 16.81 -7.83
N ALA A 106 -27.35 16.78 -6.50
CA ALA A 106 -27.09 17.95 -5.67
C ALA A 106 -25.58 18.17 -5.44
N LEU A 107 -24.73 17.23 -5.92
CA LEU A 107 -23.29 17.33 -5.80
C LEU A 107 -22.74 18.33 -6.83
N THR A 108 -22.17 19.43 -6.35
CA THR A 108 -21.58 20.48 -7.17
C THR A 108 -20.07 20.56 -6.98
N ASP A 109 -19.38 21.25 -7.90
CA ASP A 109 -17.95 21.57 -7.77
C ASP A 109 -17.64 22.31 -6.45
N SER A 110 -18.52 23.21 -6.00
CA SER A 110 -18.35 23.92 -4.74
C SER A 110 -18.37 22.98 -3.53
N PHE A 111 -19.25 21.98 -3.52
CA PHE A 111 -19.29 20.97 -2.45
C PHE A 111 -18.04 20.10 -2.40
N LEU A 112 -17.57 19.67 -3.57
CA LEU A 112 -16.33 18.90 -3.66
C LEU A 112 -15.12 19.71 -3.19
N LYS A 113 -15.06 20.99 -3.54
CA LYS A 113 -14.03 21.92 -3.04
C LYS A 113 -14.11 22.10 -1.53
N GLU A 114 -15.31 22.24 -0.97
CA GLU A 114 -15.51 22.34 0.47
C GLU A 114 -15.04 21.07 1.20
N PHE A 115 -15.43 19.89 0.71
CA PHE A 115 -14.97 18.61 1.25
C PHE A 115 -13.44 18.49 1.25
N ILE A 116 -12.78 18.93 0.17
CA ILE A 116 -11.32 18.91 0.07
C ILE A 116 -10.70 19.89 1.06
N ALA A 117 -11.27 21.09 1.21
CA ALA A 117 -10.76 22.13 2.09
C ALA A 117 -10.73 21.71 3.58
N GLN A 118 -11.67 20.87 4.03
CA GLN A 118 -11.70 20.39 5.43
C GLN A 118 -10.41 19.69 5.87
N LYS A 119 -9.80 18.92 4.97
CA LYS A 119 -8.49 18.27 5.18
C LYS A 119 -7.77 18.19 3.84
N ALA A 120 -7.12 19.30 3.48
CA ALA A 120 -6.41 19.50 2.22
C ALA A 120 -5.19 18.57 2.08
N THR A 121 -5.46 17.30 1.79
CA THR A 121 -4.48 16.26 1.50
C THR A 121 -4.44 16.01 0.00
N GLN A 122 -3.24 15.85 -0.55
CA GLN A 122 -3.04 15.59 -1.97
C GLN A 122 -3.79 14.34 -2.44
N ASN A 123 -3.82 13.29 -1.62
CA ASN A 123 -4.50 12.04 -1.96
C ASN A 123 -6.03 12.19 -2.00
N ARG A 124 -6.64 13.01 -1.13
CA ARG A 124 -8.07 13.30 -1.18
C ARG A 124 -8.42 13.99 -2.48
N GLN A 125 -7.69 15.05 -2.82
CA GLN A 125 -7.91 15.78 -4.07
C GLN A 125 -7.69 14.91 -5.31
N ALA A 126 -6.59 14.13 -5.34
CA ALA A 126 -6.30 13.22 -6.44
C ALA A 126 -7.38 12.13 -6.57
N THR A 127 -7.93 11.65 -5.46
CA THR A 127 -9.06 10.72 -5.47
C THR A 127 -10.29 11.38 -6.09
N ILE A 128 -10.71 12.56 -5.63
CA ILE A 128 -11.87 13.26 -6.18
C ILE A 128 -11.69 13.53 -7.68
N ALA A 129 -10.53 14.06 -8.08
CA ALA A 129 -10.21 14.29 -9.49
C ALA A 129 -10.32 13.03 -10.35
N TYR A 130 -9.79 11.90 -9.85
CA TYR A 130 -9.87 10.62 -10.54
C TYR A 130 -11.32 10.13 -10.66
N VAL A 131 -12.07 10.12 -9.55
CA VAL A 131 -13.41 9.54 -9.56
C VAL A 131 -14.41 10.37 -10.36
N THR A 132 -14.33 11.69 -10.31
CA THR A 132 -15.23 12.55 -11.09
C THR A 132 -14.99 12.38 -12.58
N LYS A 133 -13.72 12.19 -12.98
CA LYS A 133 -13.35 11.91 -14.37
C LYS A 133 -13.88 10.53 -14.79
N LEU A 134 -13.58 9.48 -14.02
CA LEU A 134 -14.03 8.12 -14.31
C LEU A 134 -15.57 8.04 -14.42
N TRP A 135 -16.29 8.63 -13.47
CA TRP A 135 -17.75 8.58 -13.45
C TRP A 135 -18.40 9.35 -14.60
N ALA A 136 -17.72 10.39 -15.10
CA ALA A 136 -18.16 11.12 -16.28
C ALA A 136 -17.86 10.35 -17.57
N GLU A 137 -16.67 9.77 -17.70
CA GLU A 137 -16.27 8.95 -18.86
C GLU A 137 -17.14 7.71 -19.03
N GLU A 138 -17.51 7.05 -17.94
CA GLU A 138 -18.41 5.89 -17.95
C GLU A 138 -19.90 6.27 -17.86
N GLU A 139 -20.23 7.56 -17.90
CA GLU A 139 -21.59 8.10 -17.79
C GLU A 139 -22.38 7.66 -16.55
N TRP A 140 -21.72 7.10 -15.53
CA TRP A 140 -22.36 6.70 -14.27
C TRP A 140 -22.94 7.93 -13.56
N LEU A 141 -22.15 8.99 -13.49
CA LEU A 141 -22.54 10.25 -12.88
C LEU A 141 -21.72 11.40 -13.47
N ASN A 142 -22.41 12.31 -14.15
CA ASN A 142 -21.79 13.51 -14.72
C ASN A 142 -21.59 14.56 -13.62
N LEU A 143 -20.34 14.72 -13.17
CA LEU A 143 -19.94 15.74 -12.20
C LEU A 143 -18.87 16.63 -12.82
N PHE A 144 -19.13 17.92 -12.83
CA PHE A 144 -18.11 18.89 -13.16
C PHE A 144 -17.26 19.18 -11.92
N TYR A 145 -15.96 18.92 -12.01
CA TYR A 145 -15.00 19.24 -10.95
C TYR A 145 -13.69 19.73 -11.56
N ILE A 146 -13.23 20.90 -11.10
CA ILE A 146 -11.93 21.46 -11.51
C ILE A 146 -10.94 21.31 -10.35
N PRO A 147 -9.91 20.44 -10.46
CA PRO A 147 -8.92 20.27 -9.41
C PRO A 147 -8.12 21.55 -9.15
N GLN A 148 -8.06 22.00 -7.88
CA GLN A 148 -7.23 23.14 -7.50
C GLN A 148 -5.76 22.73 -7.34
N ILE A 149 -4.86 23.19 -8.20
CA ILE A 149 -3.44 22.81 -8.12
C ILE A 149 -2.77 23.53 -6.95
N TYR A 150 -2.68 22.90 -5.78
CA TYR A 150 -1.88 23.40 -4.67
C TYR A 150 -0.42 22.97 -4.83
N LYS A 151 0.45 23.88 -5.27
CA LYS A 151 1.91 23.68 -5.25
C LYS A 151 2.43 23.90 -3.82
N ARG A 152 2.28 22.90 -2.94
CA ARG A 152 3.03 22.90 -1.67
C ARG A 152 4.48 22.52 -1.98
N LYS A 153 5.43 23.41 -1.66
CA LYS A 153 6.85 23.05 -1.64
C LYS A 153 7.07 22.15 -0.44
N THR A 154 7.03 20.84 -0.66
CA THR A 154 7.47 19.90 0.37
C THR A 154 8.97 20.10 0.58
N PRO A 155 9.46 20.32 1.81
CA PRO A 155 10.89 20.31 2.07
C PRO A 155 11.44 18.95 1.64
N LYS A 156 12.35 18.95 0.67
CA LYS A 156 13.01 17.73 0.23
C LYS A 156 14.23 17.52 1.12
N ILE A 157 14.15 16.56 2.02
CA ILE A 157 15.34 15.98 2.62
C ILE A 157 15.85 14.99 1.57
N GLU A 158 16.80 15.43 0.74
CA GLU A 158 17.32 14.61 -0.36
C GLU A 158 18.39 13.62 0.13
N ILE A 159 19.10 13.98 1.20
CA ILE A 159 20.25 13.24 1.72
C ILE A 159 20.18 13.23 3.26
N ILE A 160 20.47 12.08 3.87
CA ILE A 160 20.74 12.01 5.31
C ILE A 160 22.15 12.56 5.52
N PRO A 161 22.35 13.63 6.30
CA PRO A 161 23.69 14.18 6.54
C PRO A 161 24.64 13.11 7.07
N GLU A 162 25.91 13.18 6.67
CA GLU A 162 26.90 12.14 6.97
C GLU A 162 27.15 12.02 8.48
N GLU A 163 27.08 13.14 9.21
CA GLU A 163 27.20 13.16 10.66
C GLU A 163 26.06 12.40 11.35
N ILE A 164 24.86 12.47 10.78
CA ILE A 164 23.69 11.74 11.28
C ILE A 164 23.82 10.25 10.96
N LEU A 165 24.30 9.88 9.76
CA LEU A 165 24.61 8.49 9.43
C LEU A 165 25.67 7.91 10.36
N HIS A 166 26.71 8.69 10.66
CA HIS A 166 27.77 8.29 11.60
C HIS A 166 27.21 8.03 13.00
N GLN A 167 26.39 8.94 13.53
CA GLN A 167 25.72 8.75 14.83
C GLN A 167 24.84 7.49 14.85
N ILE A 168 24.16 7.19 13.74
CA ILE A 168 23.37 5.97 13.60
C ILE A 168 24.28 4.73 13.66
N TYR A 169 25.40 4.75 12.95
CA TYR A 169 26.37 3.64 12.93
C TYR A 169 27.01 3.38 14.29
N GLU A 170 27.31 4.43 15.06
CA GLU A 170 27.83 4.32 16.43
C GLU A 170 26.85 3.66 17.41
N LYS A 171 25.58 3.52 17.02
CA LYS A 171 24.49 2.98 17.86
C LYS A 171 23.88 1.69 17.29
N PHE A 172 24.48 1.10 16.26
CA PHE A 172 23.97 -0.13 15.65
C PHE A 172 23.93 -1.34 16.58
N ASP A 173 24.81 -1.37 17.58
CA ASP A 173 24.81 -2.35 18.67
C ASP A 173 23.51 -2.35 19.49
N LEU A 174 22.78 -1.22 19.50
CA LEU A 174 21.49 -1.09 20.18
C LEU A 174 20.31 -1.67 19.39
N PHE A 175 20.48 -1.92 18.08
CA PHE A 175 19.42 -2.45 17.23
C PHE A 175 19.43 -3.98 17.22
N PRO A 176 18.25 -4.64 17.09
CA PRO A 176 18.19 -6.04 16.74
C PRO A 176 19.03 -6.32 15.48
N PRO A 177 19.84 -7.40 15.44
CA PRO A 177 20.70 -7.69 14.29
C PRO A 177 19.96 -7.72 12.95
N THR A 178 18.71 -8.18 12.93
CA THR A 178 17.89 -8.18 11.72
C THR A 178 17.52 -6.76 11.24
N LEU A 179 17.26 -5.82 12.15
CA LEU A 179 16.95 -4.42 11.78
C LEU A 179 18.18 -3.66 11.30
N GLU A 180 19.32 -3.87 11.97
CA GLU A 180 20.60 -3.29 11.57
C GLU A 180 20.98 -3.70 10.15
N ARG A 181 20.95 -5.01 9.84
CA ARG A 181 21.25 -5.50 8.49
C ARG A 181 20.25 -5.02 7.45
N LEU A 182 18.96 -4.93 7.81
CA LEU A 182 17.92 -4.38 6.93
C LEU A 182 18.23 -2.94 6.54
N PHE A 183 18.58 -2.10 7.51
CA PHE A 183 18.90 -0.71 7.27
C PHE A 183 20.15 -0.56 6.39
N ARG A 184 21.23 -1.30 6.69
CA ARG A 184 22.46 -1.29 5.88
C ARG A 184 22.22 -1.74 4.45
N LEU A 185 21.48 -2.84 4.27
CA LEU A 185 21.13 -3.33 2.94
C LEU A 185 20.26 -2.33 2.18
N GLN A 186 19.29 -1.70 2.84
CA GLN A 186 18.47 -0.67 2.21
C GLN A 186 19.32 0.50 1.70
N LEU A 187 20.24 0.99 2.54
CA LEU A 187 21.11 2.13 2.21
C LEU A 187 22.05 1.80 1.06
N VAL A 188 22.79 0.68 1.14
CA VAL A 188 23.81 0.32 0.13
C VAL A 188 23.17 -0.07 -1.20
N LEU A 189 21.99 -0.70 -1.19
CA LEU A 189 21.29 -1.07 -2.43
C LEU A 189 20.44 0.05 -3.02
N GLY A 190 20.24 1.16 -2.27
CA GLY A 190 19.38 2.28 -2.68
C GLY A 190 17.95 1.84 -3.03
N CYS A 191 17.44 0.81 -2.35
CA CYS A 191 16.16 0.20 -2.67
C CYS A 191 15.07 0.66 -1.70
N ARG A 192 13.81 0.54 -2.13
CA ARG A 192 12.68 0.86 -1.25
C ARG A 192 12.55 -0.20 -0.18
N ILE A 193 12.11 0.19 1.03
CA ILE A 193 11.88 -0.76 2.12
C ILE A 193 11.04 -1.98 1.69
N ARG A 194 9.97 -1.75 0.92
CA ARG A 194 9.13 -2.83 0.38
C ARG A 194 9.93 -3.84 -0.45
N GLU A 195 10.90 -3.40 -1.24
CA GLU A 195 11.71 -4.25 -2.11
C GLU A 195 12.64 -5.15 -1.27
N VAL A 196 13.20 -4.61 -0.18
CA VAL A 196 13.99 -5.35 0.81
C VAL A 196 13.14 -6.39 1.54
N LEU A 197 11.93 -6.01 1.97
CA LEU A 197 11.02 -6.91 2.69
C LEU A 197 10.52 -8.06 1.82
N THR A 198 10.38 -7.86 0.51
CA THR A 198 10.03 -8.91 -0.46
C THR A 198 11.22 -9.80 -0.85
N MET A 199 12.43 -9.50 -0.37
CA MET A 199 13.63 -10.19 -0.82
C MET A 199 13.60 -11.66 -0.35
N PRO A 200 13.76 -12.63 -1.25
CA PRO A 200 13.78 -14.05 -0.88
C PRO A 200 15.02 -14.37 -0.03
N ARG A 201 14.91 -15.32 0.89
CA ARG A 201 16.03 -15.85 1.66
C ARG A 201 17.11 -16.38 0.72
N ARG A 202 16.72 -17.10 -0.34
CA ARG A 202 17.62 -17.61 -1.40
C ARG A 202 17.75 -16.60 -2.57
N CYS A 203 18.04 -15.33 -2.26
CA CYS A 203 18.19 -14.26 -3.27
C CYS A 203 19.59 -14.19 -3.90
N MET A 204 20.58 -14.87 -3.34
CA MET A 204 21.98 -14.78 -3.78
C MET A 204 22.34 -15.84 -4.81
N LYS A 205 23.15 -15.46 -5.79
CA LYS A 205 23.82 -16.39 -6.71
C LYS A 205 25.29 -15.99 -6.86
N LYS A 206 26.19 -16.96 -6.83
CA LYS A 206 27.61 -16.76 -7.16
C LYS A 206 27.87 -17.34 -8.53
N GLU A 207 28.45 -16.55 -9.42
CA GLU A 207 28.94 -17.02 -10.72
C GLU A 207 30.40 -16.64 -10.84
N SER A 208 31.26 -17.66 -10.93
CA SER A 208 32.72 -17.50 -10.87
C SER A 208 33.16 -16.76 -9.59
N SER A 209 33.63 -15.52 -9.72
CA SER A 209 34.06 -14.65 -8.61
C SER A 209 33.08 -13.52 -8.31
N LYS A 210 31.94 -13.44 -9.03
CA LYS A 210 30.97 -12.35 -8.90
C LYS A 210 29.74 -12.81 -8.14
N TRP A 211 29.23 -11.90 -7.30
CA TRP A 211 27.98 -12.10 -6.57
C TRP A 211 26.85 -11.35 -7.25
N PHE A 212 25.70 -12.01 -7.33
CA PHE A 212 24.47 -11.47 -7.90
C PHE A 212 23.35 -11.57 -6.87
N LEU A 213 22.53 -10.52 -6.79
CA LEU A 213 21.38 -10.42 -5.90
C LEU A 213 20.09 -10.35 -6.72
N ARG A 214 19.15 -11.24 -6.41
CA ARG A 214 17.79 -11.25 -6.94
C ARG A 214 16.91 -10.31 -6.11
N ARG A 215 16.41 -9.24 -6.74
CA ARG A 215 15.49 -8.29 -6.09
C ARG A 215 14.23 -8.04 -6.91
N TRP A 216 13.13 -7.78 -6.22
CA TRP A 216 11.86 -7.35 -6.83
C TRP A 216 11.86 -5.84 -7.01
N ILE A 217 11.59 -5.36 -8.22
CA ILE A 217 11.45 -3.92 -8.50
C ILE A 217 9.98 -3.55 -8.40
N ALA A 218 9.56 -3.05 -7.23
CA ALA A 218 8.15 -2.86 -6.90
C ALA A 218 7.40 -1.96 -7.90
N LYS A 219 8.05 -0.90 -8.40
CA LYS A 219 7.44 0.03 -9.37
C LYS A 219 7.20 -0.61 -10.74
N GLN A 220 8.08 -1.53 -11.17
CA GLN A 220 8.03 -2.15 -12.49
C GLN A 220 7.42 -3.56 -12.45
N LYS A 221 7.13 -4.09 -11.25
CA LYS A 221 6.52 -5.40 -11.02
C LYS A 221 7.28 -6.56 -11.72
N HIS A 222 8.61 -6.57 -11.63
CA HIS A 222 9.43 -7.69 -12.11
C HIS A 222 10.64 -7.96 -11.22
N TRP A 223 11.20 -9.16 -11.36
CA TRP A 223 12.46 -9.55 -10.73
C TRP A 223 13.65 -9.04 -11.55
N ARG A 224 14.74 -8.71 -10.86
CA ARG A 224 16.01 -8.28 -11.45
C ARG A 224 17.16 -8.95 -10.72
N PHE A 225 18.19 -9.34 -11.46
CA PHE A 225 19.47 -9.79 -10.93
C PHE A 225 20.51 -8.70 -11.18
N ASP A 226 21.08 -8.17 -10.11
CA ASP A 226 22.13 -7.16 -10.19
C ASP A 226 23.41 -7.72 -9.57
N GLN A 227 24.56 -7.44 -10.19
CA GLN A 227 25.85 -7.72 -9.59
C GLN A 227 26.04 -6.82 -8.36
N ILE A 228 26.51 -7.39 -7.25
CA ILE A 228 26.72 -6.68 -5.99
C ILE A 228 28.16 -6.81 -5.51
N HIS A 229 28.57 -5.86 -4.67
CA HIS A 229 29.88 -5.88 -4.02
C HIS A 229 29.99 -7.06 -3.03
N PRO A 230 31.16 -7.70 -2.86
CA PRO A 230 31.34 -8.79 -1.90
C PRO A 230 30.89 -8.46 -0.47
N SER A 231 31.13 -7.25 0.03
CA SER A 231 30.67 -6.84 1.37
C SER A 231 29.14 -6.79 1.51
N VAL A 232 28.41 -6.55 0.41
CA VAL A 232 26.94 -6.66 0.40
C VAL A 232 26.53 -8.12 0.43
N ALA A 233 27.25 -8.98 -0.29
CA ALA A 233 27.01 -10.42 -0.26
C ALA A 233 27.21 -10.98 1.15
N GLU A 234 28.25 -10.54 1.85
CA GLU A 234 28.52 -10.90 3.25
C GLU A 234 27.35 -10.51 4.17
N LEU A 235 26.81 -9.29 4.05
CA LEU A 235 25.62 -8.87 4.82
C LEU A 235 24.42 -9.78 4.60
N VAL A 236 24.16 -10.16 3.35
CA VAL A 236 23.05 -11.08 3.03
C VAL A 236 23.31 -12.48 3.58
N ILE A 237 24.54 -12.97 3.47
CA ILE A 237 24.95 -14.29 3.99
C ILE A 237 24.85 -14.32 5.52
N GLU A 238 25.27 -13.26 6.22
CA GLU A 238 25.11 -13.15 7.67
C GLU A 238 23.64 -13.19 8.08
N GLN A 239 22.78 -12.48 7.35
CA GLN A 239 21.35 -12.50 7.60
C GLN A 239 20.73 -13.88 7.31
N GLN A 240 21.15 -14.56 6.25
CA GLN A 240 20.73 -15.95 5.96
C GLN A 240 21.13 -16.90 7.09
N ARG A 241 22.40 -16.85 7.53
CA ARG A 241 22.91 -17.64 8.66
C ARG A 241 22.15 -17.36 9.94
N PHE A 242 21.84 -16.08 10.22
CA PHE A 242 21.03 -15.71 11.36
C PHE A 242 19.66 -16.40 11.31
N LEU A 243 18.98 -16.39 10.16
CA LEU A 243 17.70 -17.09 9.99
C LEU A 243 17.85 -18.62 10.10
N ASP A 244 18.94 -19.19 9.59
CA ASP A 244 19.24 -20.64 9.75
C ASP A 244 19.34 -21.02 11.23
N VAL A 245 19.99 -20.19 12.05
CA VAL A 245 20.10 -20.41 13.50
C VAL A 245 18.75 -20.24 14.20
N GLN A 246 17.93 -19.25 13.81
CA GLN A 246 16.66 -18.98 14.46
C GLN A 246 15.56 -19.99 14.10
N PHE A 247 15.48 -20.41 12.83
CA PHE A 247 14.35 -21.18 12.31
C PHE A 247 14.73 -22.56 11.77
N GLY A 248 16.03 -22.87 11.67
CA GLY A 248 16.53 -24.04 10.97
C GLY A 248 16.80 -23.77 9.49
N SER A 249 17.76 -24.52 8.92
CA SER A 249 18.10 -24.49 7.50
C SER A 249 16.97 -25.03 6.61
N ASP A 250 16.18 -25.98 7.15
CA ASP A 250 15.09 -26.66 6.45
C ASP A 250 13.74 -25.96 6.65
N SER A 251 13.74 -24.76 7.23
CA SER A 251 12.54 -23.95 7.41
C SER A 251 11.93 -23.55 6.06
N GLU A 252 10.62 -23.69 5.94
CA GLU A 252 9.80 -23.19 4.82
C GLU A 252 9.78 -21.64 4.73
N PHE A 253 10.36 -20.92 5.69
CA PHE A 253 10.43 -19.46 5.67
C PHE A 253 11.34 -18.96 4.54
N ASP A 254 10.73 -18.30 3.55
CA ASP A 254 11.35 -17.97 2.27
C ASP A 254 11.83 -16.51 2.14
N LYS A 255 11.70 -15.68 3.18
CA LYS A 255 12.10 -14.26 3.15
C LYS A 255 13.43 -14.00 3.85
N LEU A 256 14.15 -12.98 3.40
CA LEU A 256 15.42 -12.57 3.99
C LEU A 256 15.25 -11.83 5.34
N PHE A 257 14.06 -11.28 5.59
CA PHE A 257 13.75 -10.55 6.81
C PHE A 257 12.45 -11.07 7.42
N CYS A 258 12.46 -11.21 8.74
CA CYS A 258 11.37 -11.77 9.53
C CYS A 258 10.84 -10.75 10.53
N LYS A 259 9.62 -10.97 11.01
CA LYS A 259 8.98 -10.10 11.98
C LYS A 259 9.64 -10.22 13.36
N ILE A 260 9.82 -9.07 14.00
CA ILE A 260 10.53 -8.91 15.27
C ILE A 260 9.56 -8.31 16.27
N PHE A 261 9.46 -8.93 17.44
CA PHE A 261 8.68 -8.41 18.56
C PHE A 261 9.60 -8.11 19.75
N PRO A 262 9.53 -6.91 20.33
CA PRO A 262 10.17 -6.68 21.62
C PRO A 262 9.42 -7.48 22.69
N LEU A 263 10.15 -8.26 23.49
CA LEU A 263 9.60 -8.80 24.72
C LEU A 263 9.49 -7.68 25.75
N PRO A 264 8.48 -7.73 26.64
CA PRO A 264 8.38 -6.80 27.74
C PRO A 264 9.71 -6.82 28.54
N PRO A 265 10.31 -5.65 28.82
CA PRO A 265 11.63 -5.59 29.40
C PRO A 265 11.62 -6.22 30.79
N LYS A 266 12.45 -7.24 31.01
CA LYS A 266 12.70 -7.81 32.35
C LYS A 266 13.48 -6.83 33.24
N LYS A 267 14.26 -5.93 32.62
CA LYS A 267 15.02 -4.84 33.25
C LYS A 267 15.02 -3.62 32.34
N ARG A 268 15.09 -2.41 32.92
CA ARG A 268 15.22 -1.14 32.19
C ARG A 268 16.42 -1.24 31.24
N PHE A 269 16.19 -1.11 29.93
CA PHE A 269 17.19 -1.18 28.84
C PHE A 269 17.70 -2.56 28.40
N GLN A 270 17.13 -3.67 28.89
CA GLN A 270 17.38 -5.00 28.31
C GLN A 270 16.14 -5.46 27.52
N ALA A 271 16.10 -5.11 26.23
CA ALA A 271 15.09 -5.61 25.33
C ALA A 271 15.54 -6.96 24.76
N GLU A 272 14.85 -8.03 25.12
CA GLU A 272 14.94 -9.30 24.38
C GLU A 272 13.98 -9.22 23.19
N PHE A 273 14.33 -9.84 22.07
CA PHE A 273 13.50 -9.84 20.87
C PHE A 273 13.10 -11.26 20.49
N VAL A 274 11.83 -11.45 20.16
CA VAL A 274 11.32 -12.69 19.56
C VAL A 274 11.25 -12.51 18.06
N TYR A 275 11.90 -13.43 17.35
CA TYR A 275 11.86 -13.52 15.90
C TYR A 275 10.82 -14.57 15.53
N THR A 276 9.89 -14.20 14.67
CA THR A 276 8.87 -15.12 14.17
C THR A 276 9.02 -15.27 12.67
N PRO A 277 8.79 -16.46 12.08
CA PRO A 277 8.82 -16.68 10.62
C PRO A 277 7.59 -16.07 9.94
N GLU A 278 7.25 -14.84 10.31
CA GLU A 278 6.18 -14.03 9.73
C GLU A 278 6.78 -12.91 8.88
N PHE A 279 6.02 -12.50 7.89
CA PHE A 279 6.36 -11.39 7.00
C PHE A 279 6.31 -10.04 7.76
N ILE A 280 7.28 -9.15 7.54
CA ILE A 280 7.25 -7.78 8.08
C ILE A 280 6.23 -6.94 7.32
N SER A 281 5.13 -6.54 7.96
CA SER A 281 4.17 -5.61 7.36
C SER A 281 4.61 -4.15 7.53
N ASN A 282 4.39 -3.29 6.51
CA ASN A 282 4.63 -1.85 6.61
C ASN A 282 3.83 -1.17 7.73
N ALA A 283 2.68 -1.74 8.13
CA ALA A 283 1.81 -1.19 9.16
C ALA A 283 2.48 -1.08 10.55
N LEU A 284 3.53 -1.86 10.82
CA LEU A 284 4.29 -1.84 12.07
C LEU A 284 5.42 -0.81 12.08
N VAL A 285 5.77 -0.23 10.92
CA VAL A 285 6.87 0.74 10.80
C VAL A 285 6.39 2.19 11.01
N THR A 286 5.08 2.41 10.98
CA THR A 286 4.45 3.74 11.12
C THR A 286 3.81 4.00 12.48
N SER A 287 3.94 3.07 13.44
CA SER A 287 3.45 3.22 14.82
C SER A 287 4.52 3.78 15.74
#